data_AF-A0A517W765-F1
#
_entry.id   AF-A0A517W765-F1
#
_cell.length_a   1.000
_cell.length_b   1.000
_cell.length_c   1.000
_cell.angle_alpha   90.00
_cell.angle_beta   90.00
_cell.angle_gamma   90.00
#
_symmetry.space_group_name_H-M   'P 1'
#
loop_
_entity.id
_entity.type
_entity.pdbx_description
1 polymer ?
#
loop_
_entity_poly.entity_id
_entity_poly.type
_entity_poly.pdbx_seq_one_letter_code
_entity_poly.pdbx_strand_id
1 'polypeptide(L)'
;MQRWISISVVLLLIVLVFGLLIPAVQQAREAARRATAKNDLKQIGLAAHNYADAHRCFPSGGVIREDGTATQGWMTMYLPYLDASPDYSQLSLDEPWLSAANRTVIETVRPQYLNPEVRSNYTSTGFGLTHYLGNPHLYYRNSSVTFDQMERGTTYTWVTGDVAGEFQPWAYPFNWRPLGTQLCAGPGSFGCPNWEGGHLLFADGKVLFFSEETSPEILKQLAAVPPVPASEQMAVPDKRFETGVYNWEHVPLESQPENEHLFYAEVLKEAGEPLLIDLFAVGNLSDSEWEEVWNKKRDFPETLFILRIDKTTDLSQVLSGSMLKQAASAQQMQENLKLLKTLQKQMP
;
A
#
# COMPACT_ATOMS: atom_id res chain seq x y z
N MET A 1 33.12 20.76 -49.44
CA MET A 1 33.83 19.89 -48.49
C MET A 1 33.85 20.48 -47.07
N GLN A 2 34.22 21.75 -46.89
CA GLN A 2 34.27 22.42 -45.57
C GLN A 2 32.93 22.46 -44.79
N ARG A 3 31.79 22.63 -45.47
CA ARG A 3 30.45 22.60 -44.83
C ARG A 3 30.11 21.26 -44.18
N TRP A 4 30.51 20.14 -44.80
CA TRP A 4 30.25 18.80 -44.26
C TRP A 4 31.09 18.52 -43.02
N ILE A 5 32.36 18.96 -43.01
CA ILE A 5 33.24 18.83 -41.85
C ILE A 5 32.64 19.59 -40.65
N SER A 6 32.21 20.84 -40.84
CA SER A 6 31.62 21.63 -39.75
C SER A 6 30.38 20.97 -39.15
N ILE A 7 29.49 20.41 -39.99
CA ILE A 7 28.30 19.68 -39.53
C ILE A 7 28.70 18.42 -38.75
N SER A 8 29.67 17.65 -39.27
CA SER A 8 30.15 16.43 -38.59
C SER A 8 30.78 16.72 -37.24
N VAL A 9 31.57 17.80 -37.10
CA VAL A 9 32.16 18.18 -35.80
C VAL A 9 31.08 18.54 -34.78
N VAL A 10 30.08 19.32 -35.20
CA VAL A 10 28.97 19.70 -34.31
C VAL A 10 28.18 18.46 -33.87
N LEU A 11 27.91 17.53 -34.79
CA LEU A 11 27.21 16.29 -34.46
C LEU A 11 28.02 15.41 -33.48
N LEU A 12 29.33 15.30 -33.67
CA LEU A 12 30.22 14.56 -32.75
C LEU A 12 30.21 15.16 -31.34
N LEU A 13 30.19 16.48 -31.22
CA LEU A 13 30.08 17.15 -29.91
C LEU A 13 28.73 16.86 -29.25
N ILE A 14 27.63 16.89 -30.00
CA ILE A 14 26.29 16.59 -29.49
C ILE A 14 26.24 15.15 -28.95
N VAL A 15 26.75 14.18 -29.71
CA VAL A 15 26.79 12.76 -29.28
C VAL A 15 27.64 12.60 -28.02
N LEU A 16 28.79 13.26 -27.94
CA LEU A 16 29.64 13.24 -26.74
C LEU A 16 28.92 13.78 -25.51
N VAL A 17 28.25 14.93 -25.65
CA VAL A 17 27.48 15.55 -24.56
C VAL A 17 26.35 14.64 -24.09
N PHE A 18 25.54 14.09 -25.02
CA PHE A 18 24.47 13.17 -24.66
C PHE A 18 24.99 11.87 -24.03
N GLY A 19 26.11 11.34 -24.51
CA GLY A 19 26.76 10.15 -23.96
C GLY A 19 27.16 10.30 -22.50
N LEU A 20 27.55 11.51 -22.08
CA LEU A 20 27.88 11.82 -20.68
C LEU A 20 26.65 12.16 -19.84
N LEU A 21 25.62 12.79 -20.43
CA LEU A 21 24.42 13.23 -19.71
C LEU A 21 23.47 12.10 -19.34
N ILE A 22 23.26 11.11 -20.22
CA ILE A 22 22.27 10.03 -19.99
C ILE A 22 22.61 9.22 -18.73
N PRO A 23 23.85 8.72 -18.53
CA PRO A 23 24.21 7.98 -17.32
C PRO A 23 24.10 8.83 -16.05
N ALA A 24 24.50 10.11 -16.14
CA ALA A 24 24.41 11.03 -15.00
C ALA A 24 22.96 11.29 -14.56
N VAL A 25 22.04 11.46 -15.50
CA VAL A 25 20.60 11.63 -15.21
C VAL A 25 20.01 10.37 -14.58
N GLN A 26 20.43 9.18 -15.01
CA GLN A 26 19.98 7.92 -14.43
C GLN A 26 20.45 7.76 -12.98
N GLN A 27 21.74 8.00 -12.71
CA GLN A 27 22.30 7.97 -11.36
C GLN A 27 21.61 8.98 -10.44
N ALA A 28 21.34 10.20 -10.93
CA ALA A 28 20.63 11.23 -10.17
C ALA A 28 19.19 10.79 -9.84
N ARG A 29 18.47 10.15 -10.78
CA ARG A 29 17.12 9.62 -10.55
C ARG A 29 17.11 8.50 -9.52
N GLU A 30 18.06 7.59 -9.58
CA GLU A 30 18.17 6.49 -8.60
C GLU A 30 18.53 7.02 -7.21
N ALA A 31 19.46 7.97 -7.11
CA ALA A 31 19.77 8.65 -5.86
C ALA A 31 18.56 9.38 -5.29
N ALA A 32 17.74 10.02 -6.14
CA ALA A 32 16.50 10.65 -5.73
C ALA A 32 15.49 9.63 -5.19
N ARG A 33 15.30 8.48 -5.86
CA ARG A 33 14.42 7.40 -5.37
C ARG A 33 14.87 6.86 -4.02
N ARG A 34 16.18 6.63 -3.83
CA ARG A 34 16.74 6.26 -2.51
C ARG A 34 16.49 7.32 -1.45
N ALA A 35 16.66 8.60 -1.79
CA ALA A 35 16.40 9.70 -0.87
C ALA A 35 14.92 9.78 -0.46
N THR A 36 14.00 9.57 -1.40
CA THR A 36 12.56 9.49 -1.13
C THR A 36 12.24 8.32 -0.21
N ALA A 37 12.68 7.10 -0.52
CA ALA A 37 12.42 5.94 0.36
C ALA A 37 12.97 6.11 1.78
N LYS A 38 14.15 6.72 1.90
CA LYS A 38 14.73 7.09 3.19
C LYS A 38 13.84 8.10 3.93
N ASN A 39 13.24 9.05 3.21
CA ASN A 39 12.33 10.02 3.79
C ASN A 39 10.99 9.39 4.21
N ASP A 40 10.45 8.46 3.43
CA ASP A 40 9.23 7.73 3.75
C ASP A 40 9.42 6.90 5.04
N LEU A 41 10.55 6.21 5.18
CA LEU A 41 10.93 5.54 6.44
C LEU A 41 11.10 6.52 7.61
N LYS A 42 11.61 7.74 7.38
CA LYS A 42 11.65 8.77 8.42
C LYS A 42 10.25 9.25 8.82
N GLN A 43 9.32 9.34 7.89
CA GLN A 43 7.92 9.68 8.19
C GLN A 43 7.28 8.56 9.02
N ILE A 44 7.52 7.29 8.68
CA ILE A 44 7.10 6.15 9.52
C ILE A 44 7.74 6.22 10.90
N GLY A 45 9.02 6.57 11.02
CA GLY A 45 9.70 6.74 12.31
C GLY A 45 9.12 7.87 13.14
N LEU A 46 8.80 9.00 12.53
CA LEU A 46 8.11 10.11 13.20
C LEU A 46 6.73 9.68 13.70
N ALA A 47 5.96 8.97 12.85
CA ALA A 47 4.67 8.43 13.24
C ALA A 47 4.77 7.43 14.41
N ALA A 48 5.79 6.56 14.40
CA ALA A 48 6.07 5.63 15.47
C ALA A 48 6.39 6.34 16.80
N HIS A 49 7.21 7.40 16.76
CA HIS A 49 7.51 8.20 17.95
C HIS A 49 6.26 8.96 18.46
N ASN A 50 5.45 9.54 17.58
CA ASN A 50 4.23 10.24 17.97
C ASN A 50 3.20 9.27 18.58
N TYR A 51 3.04 8.08 18.00
CA TYR A 51 2.21 7.03 18.58
C TYR A 51 2.74 6.64 19.96
N ALA A 52 4.04 6.38 20.08
CA ALA A 52 4.63 5.95 21.36
C ALA A 52 4.61 7.05 22.43
N ASP A 53 4.61 8.33 22.06
CA ASP A 53 4.41 9.42 23.01
C ASP A 53 2.98 9.42 23.57
N ALA A 54 1.98 9.25 22.69
CA ALA A 54 0.57 9.22 23.06
C ALA A 54 0.15 7.93 23.80
N HIS A 55 0.67 6.77 23.39
CA HIS A 55 0.25 5.45 23.86
C HIS A 55 1.29 4.74 24.75
N ARG A 56 2.46 5.36 24.96
CA ARG A 56 3.57 4.85 25.81
C ARG A 56 4.20 3.53 25.36
N CYS A 57 3.83 3.03 24.18
CA CYS A 57 4.33 1.80 23.57
C CYS A 57 4.25 1.87 22.04
N PHE A 58 4.92 0.94 21.35
CA PHE A 58 4.65 0.65 19.95
C PHE A 58 3.31 -0.06 19.83
N PRO A 59 2.56 0.15 18.72
CA PRO A 59 1.32 -0.56 18.48
C PRO A 59 1.57 -2.06 18.34
N SER A 60 0.54 -2.85 18.65
CA SER A 60 0.54 -4.27 18.30
C SER A 60 0.79 -4.45 16.80
N GLY A 61 1.56 -5.48 16.41
CA GLY A 61 1.71 -5.84 15.00
C GLY A 61 0.37 -6.11 14.32
N GLY A 62 -0.52 -6.76 15.08
CA GLY A 62 -1.90 -7.04 14.74
C GLY A 62 -2.65 -7.54 15.97
N VAL A 63 -3.89 -7.09 16.14
CA VAL A 63 -4.75 -7.58 17.22
C VAL A 63 -5.50 -8.82 16.75
N ILE A 64 -5.19 -9.95 17.37
CA ILE A 64 -5.73 -11.27 17.03
C ILE A 64 -6.55 -11.76 18.22
N ARG A 65 -7.87 -11.91 17.99
CA ARG A 65 -8.82 -12.43 18.97
C ARG A 65 -8.62 -13.93 19.22
N GLU A 66 -9.23 -14.44 20.27
CA GLU A 66 -9.16 -15.86 20.66
C GLU A 66 -9.72 -16.80 19.58
N ASP A 67 -10.71 -16.34 18.82
CA ASP A 67 -11.31 -17.06 17.68
C ASP A 67 -10.44 -17.04 16.41
N GLY A 68 -9.26 -16.40 16.46
CA GLY A 68 -8.35 -16.23 15.33
C GLY A 68 -8.67 -15.05 14.44
N THR A 69 -9.76 -14.30 14.71
CA THR A 69 -10.11 -13.11 13.94
C THR A 69 -9.05 -12.02 14.12
N ALA A 70 -8.47 -11.58 13.00
CA ALA A 70 -7.51 -10.49 12.97
C ALA A 70 -8.20 -9.16 12.68
N THR A 71 -7.98 -8.17 13.55
CA THR A 71 -8.41 -6.78 13.35
C THR A 71 -7.21 -5.95 12.86
N GLN A 72 -7.08 -4.69 13.24
CA GLN A 72 -6.09 -3.78 12.65
C GLN A 72 -4.63 -4.11 13.00
N GLY A 73 -3.72 -3.76 12.08
CA GLY A 73 -2.26 -3.88 12.22
C GLY A 73 -1.57 -2.58 12.62
N TRP A 74 -0.26 -2.66 12.87
CA TRP A 74 0.55 -1.52 13.33
C TRP A 74 0.56 -0.33 12.35
N MET A 75 0.55 -0.60 11.04
CA MET A 75 0.51 0.46 10.02
C MET A 75 -0.79 1.25 10.11
N THR A 76 -1.93 0.58 10.31
CA THR A 76 -3.23 1.24 10.52
C THR A 76 -3.18 2.22 11.70
N MET A 77 -2.49 1.83 12.79
CA MET A 77 -2.35 2.67 13.98
C MET A 77 -1.46 3.90 13.76
N TYR A 78 -0.65 3.93 12.70
CA TYR A 78 0.19 5.07 12.35
C TYR A 78 -0.50 6.10 11.46
N LEU A 79 -1.63 5.78 10.84
CA LEU A 79 -2.33 6.71 9.94
C LEU A 79 -2.62 8.10 10.53
N PRO A 80 -3.06 8.26 11.80
CA PRO A 80 -3.29 9.58 12.40
C PRO A 80 -2.04 10.43 12.54
N TYR A 81 -0.88 9.77 12.60
CA TYR A 81 0.43 10.39 12.80
C TYR A 81 1.22 10.54 11.50
N LEU A 82 0.64 10.06 10.39
CA LEU A 82 1.01 10.35 9.02
C LEU A 82 0.05 11.43 8.50
N ASP A 83 0.29 12.00 7.31
CA ASP A 83 -0.58 13.02 6.68
C ASP A 83 -2.02 12.49 6.33
N ALA A 84 -2.51 11.41 6.95
CA ALA A 84 -3.72 10.66 6.61
C ALA A 84 -4.79 10.64 7.72
N SER A 85 -5.03 11.78 8.37
CA SER A 85 -6.05 11.90 9.43
C SER A 85 -7.50 11.55 9.02
N PRO A 86 -7.99 11.83 7.78
CA PRO A 86 -9.39 11.54 7.43
C PRO A 86 -9.68 10.04 7.31
N ASP A 87 -8.78 9.26 6.71
CA ASP A 87 -8.96 7.84 6.46
C ASP A 87 -9.08 7.03 7.75
N TYR A 88 -8.30 7.38 8.76
CA TYR A 88 -8.33 6.67 10.04
C TYR A 88 -9.71 6.76 10.70
N SER A 89 -10.38 7.91 10.58
CA SER A 89 -11.72 8.11 11.16
C SER A 89 -12.82 7.29 10.48
N GLN A 90 -12.58 6.80 9.26
CA GLN A 90 -13.51 5.95 8.51
C GLN A 90 -13.35 4.46 8.84
N LEU A 91 -12.28 4.08 9.56
CA LEU A 91 -12.02 2.69 9.90
C LEU A 91 -12.87 2.24 11.10
N SER A 92 -13.53 1.10 10.94
CA SER A 92 -14.15 0.34 12.03
C SER A 92 -13.09 -0.54 12.68
N LEU A 93 -12.45 -0.03 13.74
CA LEU A 93 -11.30 -0.67 14.42
C LEU A 93 -11.68 -1.94 15.20
N ASP A 94 -12.95 -2.07 15.58
CA ASP A 94 -13.54 -3.23 16.24
C ASP A 94 -14.05 -4.29 15.25
N GLU A 95 -13.93 -4.06 13.95
CA GLU A 95 -14.21 -5.06 12.93
C GLU A 95 -12.93 -5.75 12.44
N PRO A 96 -13.04 -6.94 11.80
CA PRO A 96 -11.92 -7.52 11.07
C PRO A 96 -11.35 -6.52 10.06
N TRP A 97 -10.03 -6.56 9.82
CA TRP A 97 -9.39 -5.61 8.90
C TRP A 97 -9.94 -5.69 7.46
N LEU A 98 -10.48 -6.85 7.07
CA LEU A 98 -11.11 -7.10 5.77
C LEU A 98 -12.63 -6.86 5.73
N SER A 99 -13.22 -6.26 6.77
CA SER A 99 -14.64 -5.99 6.77
C SER A 99 -15.03 -5.03 5.64
N ALA A 100 -16.30 -5.10 5.22
CA ALA A 100 -16.83 -4.23 4.19
C ALA A 100 -16.68 -2.74 4.55
N ALA A 101 -16.83 -2.40 5.84
CA ALA A 101 -16.69 -1.03 6.34
C ALA A 101 -15.27 -0.46 6.16
N ASN A 102 -14.24 -1.33 6.19
CA ASN A 102 -12.85 -0.90 6.06
C ASN A 102 -12.35 -0.88 4.61
N ARG A 103 -13.15 -1.38 3.65
CA ARG A 103 -12.70 -1.71 2.30
C ARG A 103 -12.09 -0.53 1.55
N THR A 104 -12.81 0.59 1.47
CA THR A 104 -12.34 1.77 0.74
C THR A 104 -10.97 2.21 1.24
N VAL A 105 -10.78 2.22 2.55
CA VAL A 105 -9.54 2.67 3.18
C VAL A 105 -8.39 1.71 2.87
N ILE A 106 -8.60 0.39 3.02
CA ILE A 106 -7.53 -0.61 2.80
C ILE A 106 -7.13 -0.77 1.32
N GLU A 107 -8.00 -0.36 0.40
CA GLU A 107 -7.72 -0.34 -1.04
C GLU A 107 -6.93 0.90 -1.43
N THR A 108 -6.94 1.98 -0.63
CA THR A 108 -6.11 3.16 -0.91
C THR A 108 -4.61 2.84 -0.87
N VAL A 109 -3.91 3.19 -1.95
CA VAL A 109 -2.43 3.20 -1.98
C VAL A 109 -1.89 4.36 -1.18
N ARG A 110 -0.92 4.09 -0.30
CA ARG A 110 -0.28 5.08 0.55
C ARG A 110 1.17 5.28 0.13
N PRO A 111 1.55 6.42 -0.46
CA PRO A 111 2.91 6.67 -0.90
C PRO A 111 3.96 6.45 0.20
N GLN A 112 3.63 6.78 1.46
CA GLN A 112 4.51 6.59 2.62
C GLN A 112 4.82 5.11 2.92
N TYR A 113 4.01 4.18 2.41
CA TYR A 113 4.23 2.75 2.54
C TYR A 113 4.81 2.11 1.28
N LEU A 114 5.05 2.88 0.22
CA LEU A 114 5.63 2.38 -1.01
C LEU A 114 7.06 2.86 -1.19
N ASN A 115 7.96 1.92 -1.47
CA ASN A 115 9.27 2.22 -2.02
C ASN A 115 9.14 2.65 -3.50
N PRO A 116 9.62 3.84 -3.91
CA PRO A 116 9.51 4.38 -5.28
C PRO A 116 10.29 3.60 -6.35
N GLU A 117 11.17 2.68 -5.96
CA GLU A 117 11.84 1.76 -6.89
C GLU A 117 10.92 0.60 -7.33
N VAL A 118 9.94 0.25 -6.50
CA VAL A 118 9.01 -0.86 -6.75
C VAL A 118 7.77 -0.33 -7.46
N ARG A 119 7.36 -1.01 -8.53
CA ARG A 119 6.22 -0.60 -9.36
C ARG A 119 4.89 -1.22 -8.92
N SER A 120 4.91 -2.36 -8.27
CA SER A 120 3.69 -2.99 -7.76
C SER A 120 3.06 -2.12 -6.70
N ASN A 121 1.74 -1.94 -6.75
CA ASN A 121 1.01 -1.01 -5.90
C ASN A 121 -0.26 -1.63 -5.29
N TYR A 122 -0.81 -2.66 -5.93
CA TYR A 122 -1.97 -3.39 -5.44
C TYR A 122 -1.78 -4.90 -5.44
N THR A 123 -2.61 -5.59 -4.67
CA THR A 123 -2.87 -7.03 -4.89
C THR A 123 -3.78 -7.24 -6.10
N SER A 124 -3.84 -8.47 -6.63
CA SER A 124 -4.83 -8.85 -7.66
C SER A 124 -6.28 -8.73 -7.18
N THR A 125 -6.47 -8.54 -5.87
CA THR A 125 -7.75 -8.29 -5.20
C THR A 125 -7.97 -6.82 -4.84
N GLY A 126 -7.11 -5.90 -5.29
CA GLY A 126 -7.31 -4.45 -5.20
C GLY A 126 -6.81 -3.78 -3.92
N PHE A 127 -6.20 -4.51 -2.98
CA PHE A 127 -5.69 -3.92 -1.74
C PHE A 127 -4.39 -3.16 -1.97
N GLY A 128 -4.26 -1.98 -1.36
CA GLY A 128 -3.04 -1.18 -1.42
C GLY A 128 -1.88 -1.91 -0.73
N LEU A 129 -0.72 -1.99 -1.37
CA LEU A 129 0.45 -2.68 -0.85
C LEU A 129 1.24 -1.86 0.16
N THR A 130 2.12 -2.54 0.89
CA THR A 130 3.31 -1.96 1.52
C THR A 130 4.59 -2.62 0.98
N HIS A 131 5.65 -1.82 0.86
CA HIS A 131 7.02 -2.25 0.54
C HIS A 131 7.93 -2.25 1.77
N TYR A 132 7.34 -2.15 2.96
CA TYR A 132 8.04 -2.19 4.23
C TYR A 132 7.42 -3.24 5.15
N LEU A 133 8.21 -3.89 5.99
CA LEU A 133 7.68 -4.76 7.05
C LEU A 133 8.40 -4.55 8.37
N GLY A 134 7.64 -4.76 9.45
CA GLY A 134 8.07 -4.49 10.80
C GLY A 134 9.02 -5.54 11.39
N ASN A 135 9.73 -5.11 12.43
CA ASN A 135 10.50 -5.97 13.31
C ASN A 135 9.57 -6.87 14.14
N PRO A 136 9.67 -8.21 14.04
CA PRO A 136 8.85 -9.12 14.82
C PRO A 136 9.09 -9.02 16.33
N HIS A 137 10.15 -8.36 16.78
CA HIS A 137 10.41 -8.10 18.19
C HIS A 137 9.63 -6.89 18.73
N LEU A 138 9.15 -6.01 17.85
CA LEU A 138 8.30 -4.85 18.22
C LEU A 138 6.84 -5.09 17.86
N TYR A 139 6.60 -5.61 16.66
CA TYR A 139 5.30 -5.74 16.02
C TYR A 139 4.86 -7.19 15.91
N TYR A 140 5.00 -7.99 16.96
CA TYR A 140 4.37 -9.33 16.99
C TYR A 140 2.88 -9.23 17.33
N ARG A 141 2.16 -10.35 17.23
CA ARG A 141 0.73 -10.39 17.54
C ARG A 141 0.44 -9.97 18.98
N ASN A 142 -0.58 -9.15 19.18
CA ASN A 142 -1.01 -8.65 20.49
C ASN A 142 0.13 -8.02 21.32
N SER A 143 1.13 -7.42 20.68
CA SER A 143 2.27 -6.78 21.35
C SER A 143 1.91 -5.40 21.91
N SER A 144 2.70 -4.95 22.89
CA SER A 144 2.70 -3.59 23.42
C SER A 144 4.12 -3.30 23.94
N VAL A 145 5.06 -3.12 23.02
CA VAL A 145 6.48 -2.99 23.36
C VAL A 145 6.80 -1.55 23.74
N THR A 146 7.44 -1.32 24.88
CA THR A 146 7.85 0.03 25.33
C THR A 146 9.31 0.31 25.01
N PHE A 147 9.70 1.58 24.99
CA PHE A 147 11.12 1.96 24.86
C PHE A 147 11.99 1.41 25.99
N ASP A 148 11.43 1.27 27.21
CA ASP A 148 12.16 0.74 28.38
C ASP A 148 12.54 -0.74 28.21
N GLN A 149 11.82 -1.48 27.37
CA GLN A 149 12.13 -2.89 27.05
C GLN A 149 13.27 -3.04 26.05
N MET A 150 13.75 -1.95 25.44
CA MET A 150 14.89 -1.96 24.51
C MET A 150 16.22 -1.94 25.27
N GLU A 151 16.59 -3.07 25.89
CA GLU A 151 17.75 -3.18 26.78
C GLU A 151 19.08 -2.75 26.15
N ARG A 152 19.23 -2.93 24.82
CA ARG A 152 20.42 -2.50 24.07
C ARG A 152 20.33 -1.05 23.57
N GLY A 153 19.23 -0.36 23.87
CA GLY A 153 18.94 1.00 23.43
C GLY A 153 18.30 1.09 22.04
N THR A 154 17.77 2.28 21.75
CA THR A 154 17.02 2.58 20.52
C THR A 154 17.89 2.55 19.25
N THR A 155 19.19 2.87 19.36
CA THR A 155 20.13 2.87 18.22
C THR A 155 20.47 1.47 17.69
N TYR A 156 20.22 0.41 18.46
CA TYR A 156 20.43 -0.98 18.01
C TYR A 156 19.11 -1.68 17.66
N THR A 157 17.98 -1.07 18.00
CA THR A 157 16.66 -1.66 17.79
C THR A 157 16.08 -1.15 16.49
N TRP A 158 16.04 -2.00 15.45
CA TRP A 158 15.38 -1.65 14.20
C TRP A 158 13.86 -1.77 14.33
N VAL A 159 13.14 -0.98 13.53
CA VAL A 159 11.68 -0.82 13.58
C VAL A 159 11.03 -1.45 12.36
N THR A 160 11.42 -1.02 11.17
CA THR A 160 10.90 -1.53 9.89
C THR A 160 11.96 -1.34 8.81
N GLY A 161 11.83 -2.00 7.67
CA GLY A 161 12.77 -1.90 6.56
C GLY A 161 12.18 -2.24 5.21
N ASP A 162 12.91 -1.89 4.15
CA ASP A 162 12.58 -2.26 2.76
C ASP A 162 12.45 -3.78 2.62
N VAL A 163 11.44 -4.28 1.90
CA VAL A 163 11.32 -5.72 1.60
C VAL A 163 11.48 -6.01 0.11
N ALA A 164 12.11 -7.15 -0.20
CA ALA A 164 12.53 -7.48 -1.57
C ALA A 164 11.39 -8.03 -2.43
N GLY A 165 10.31 -8.50 -1.80
CA GLY A 165 9.15 -9.09 -2.46
C GLY A 165 8.17 -9.67 -1.44
N GLU A 166 7.31 -10.58 -1.94
CA GLU A 166 6.18 -11.11 -1.17
C GLU A 166 5.43 -9.98 -0.47
N PHE A 167 5.14 -8.91 -1.24
CA PHE A 167 4.47 -7.73 -0.72
C PHE A 167 3.09 -8.09 -0.19
N GLN A 168 2.63 -7.32 0.78
CA GLN A 168 1.39 -7.57 1.50
C GLN A 168 0.55 -6.30 1.49
N PRO A 169 -0.79 -6.39 1.65
CA PRO A 169 -1.61 -5.22 1.93
C PRO A 169 -1.05 -4.45 3.11
N TRP A 170 -0.98 -3.12 3.05
CA TRP A 170 -0.47 -2.32 4.17
C TRP A 170 -1.32 -2.50 5.44
N ALA A 171 -2.62 -2.77 5.28
CA ALA A 171 -3.54 -3.04 6.39
C ALA A 171 -3.47 -4.47 6.93
N TYR A 172 -2.67 -5.35 6.32
CA TYR A 172 -2.59 -6.75 6.74
C TYR A 172 -2.02 -6.85 8.17
N PRO A 173 -2.69 -7.56 9.10
CA PRO A 173 -2.31 -7.54 10.52
C PRO A 173 -1.09 -8.38 10.85
N PHE A 174 -0.42 -8.96 9.85
CA PHE A 174 0.81 -9.75 10.00
C PHE A 174 1.97 -9.13 9.21
N ASN A 175 2.06 -7.79 9.23
CA ASN A 175 3.06 -7.02 8.50
C ASN A 175 4.43 -6.97 9.22
N TRP A 176 4.97 -8.14 9.54
CA TRP A 176 6.33 -8.33 10.05
C TRP A 176 6.95 -9.60 9.45
N ARG A 177 8.28 -9.68 9.44
CA ARG A 177 9.01 -10.93 9.16
C ARG A 177 10.41 -10.87 9.79
N PRO A 178 11.06 -12.02 10.02
CA PRO A 178 12.45 -12.04 10.50
C PRO A 178 13.39 -11.31 9.54
N LEU A 179 14.39 -10.61 10.07
CA LEU A 179 15.39 -9.89 9.26
C LEU A 179 16.20 -10.83 8.35
N GLY A 180 16.40 -12.07 8.79
CA GLY A 180 17.24 -13.05 8.10
C GLY A 180 18.73 -12.79 8.29
N THR A 181 19.55 -13.44 7.46
CA THR A 181 21.03 -13.36 7.53
C THR A 181 21.66 -12.72 6.30
N GLN A 182 20.86 -12.32 5.32
CA GLN A 182 21.30 -11.67 4.09
C GLN A 182 20.14 -10.86 3.50
N LEU A 183 20.41 -9.62 3.10
CA LEU A 183 19.45 -8.80 2.37
C LEU A 183 19.41 -9.19 0.89
N CYS A 184 18.29 -8.97 0.22
CA CYS A 184 18.08 -9.31 -1.19
C CYS A 184 18.27 -10.82 -1.51
N ALA A 185 18.21 -11.70 -0.50
CA ALA A 185 18.37 -13.16 -0.67
C ALA A 185 17.21 -13.84 -1.40
N GLY A 186 16.08 -13.15 -1.57
CA GLY A 186 14.93 -13.60 -2.34
C GLY A 186 13.66 -12.80 -1.98
N PRO A 187 12.50 -13.14 -2.55
CA PRO A 187 11.26 -12.40 -2.31
C PRO A 187 10.86 -12.33 -0.82
N GLY A 188 11.20 -13.34 -0.03
CA GLY A 188 10.93 -13.38 1.41
C GLY A 188 11.87 -12.52 2.27
N SER A 189 12.94 -11.92 1.73
CA SER A 189 13.92 -11.17 2.53
C SER A 189 13.61 -9.68 2.64
N PHE A 190 14.30 -9.00 3.55
CA PHE A 190 14.47 -7.55 3.51
C PHE A 190 15.43 -7.16 2.38
N GLY A 191 15.35 -5.91 1.92
CA GLY A 191 16.18 -5.34 0.86
C GLY A 191 15.38 -4.80 -0.33
N CYS A 192 16.07 -4.11 -1.22
CA CYS A 192 15.60 -3.64 -2.51
C CYS A 192 16.64 -4.13 -3.55
N PRO A 193 16.35 -5.20 -4.31
CA PRO A 193 17.34 -5.81 -5.21
C PRO A 193 17.97 -4.84 -6.21
N ASN A 194 17.20 -3.87 -6.73
CA ASN A 194 17.71 -2.84 -7.65
C ASN A 194 18.74 -1.89 -7.03
N TRP A 195 18.85 -1.87 -5.70
CA TRP A 195 19.84 -1.08 -4.98
C TRP A 195 20.95 -1.95 -4.36
N GLU A 196 20.93 -3.27 -4.57
CA GLU A 196 21.91 -4.22 -3.98
C GLU A 196 22.00 -4.07 -2.44
N GLY A 197 20.85 -3.84 -1.81
CA GLY A 197 20.74 -3.57 -0.38
C GLY A 197 19.40 -2.95 -0.01
N GLY A 198 19.26 -2.45 1.20
CA GLY A 198 18.03 -1.80 1.64
C GLY A 198 18.21 -0.99 2.91
N HIS A 199 17.20 -0.21 3.24
CA HIS A 199 17.17 0.61 4.43
C HIS A 199 16.50 -0.10 5.58
N LEU A 200 17.05 0.12 6.78
CA LEU A 200 16.38 -0.16 8.05
C LEU A 200 16.19 1.15 8.81
N LEU A 201 14.97 1.37 9.30
CA LEU A 201 14.65 2.40 10.29
C LEU A 201 14.99 1.87 11.68
N PHE A 202 15.60 2.70 12.52
CA PHE A 202 15.90 2.42 13.92
C PHE A 202 14.97 3.18 14.85
N ALA A 203 14.82 2.68 16.08
CA ALA A 203 13.95 3.24 17.10
C ALA A 203 14.43 4.59 17.65
N ASP A 204 15.61 5.06 17.25
CA ASP A 204 16.09 6.43 17.48
C ASP A 204 15.79 7.38 16.29
N GLY A 205 15.04 6.91 15.30
CA GLY A 205 14.65 7.66 14.10
C GLY A 205 15.71 7.66 12.99
N LYS A 206 16.88 7.02 13.19
CA LYS A 206 17.88 6.90 12.11
C LYS A 206 17.42 5.91 11.05
N VAL A 207 17.69 6.25 9.80
CA VAL A 207 17.51 5.34 8.66
C VAL A 207 18.88 5.08 8.05
N LEU A 208 19.33 3.83 8.11
CA LEU A 208 20.63 3.37 7.62
C LEU A 208 20.44 2.43 6.44
N PHE A 209 21.33 2.54 5.46
CA PHE A 209 21.39 1.63 4.32
C PHE A 209 22.37 0.49 4.63
N PHE A 210 21.96 -0.74 4.35
CA PHE A 210 22.76 -1.95 4.45
C PHE A 210 22.84 -2.58 3.06
N SER A 211 24.05 -2.89 2.60
CA SER A 211 24.27 -3.63 1.36
C SER A 211 23.89 -5.11 1.54
N GLU A 212 23.55 -5.79 0.45
CA GLU A 212 23.42 -7.25 0.41
C GLU A 212 24.70 -8.00 0.82
N GLU A 213 25.86 -7.34 0.73
CA GLU A 213 27.16 -7.86 1.20
C GLU A 213 27.39 -7.66 2.71
N THR A 214 26.43 -7.07 3.44
CA THR A 214 26.53 -6.90 4.89
C THR A 214 26.78 -8.25 5.56
N SER A 215 27.79 -8.32 6.43
CA SER A 215 28.14 -9.54 7.15
C SER A 215 26.91 -10.16 7.84
N PRO A 216 26.68 -11.48 7.68
CA PRO A 216 25.60 -12.19 8.35
C PRO A 216 25.60 -12.01 9.87
N GLU A 217 26.76 -11.82 10.48
CA GLU A 217 26.91 -11.61 11.93
C GLU A 217 26.30 -10.29 12.38
N ILE A 218 26.38 -9.22 11.56
CA ILE A 218 25.73 -7.94 11.84
C ILE A 218 24.21 -8.12 11.81
N LEU A 219 23.68 -8.77 10.78
CA LEU A 219 22.23 -8.99 10.65
C LEU A 219 21.70 -9.91 11.76
N LYS A 220 22.44 -10.96 12.14
CA LYS A 220 22.10 -11.80 13.30
C LYS A 220 22.07 -11.00 14.60
N GLN A 221 23.03 -10.09 14.81
CA GLN A 221 23.05 -9.23 15.99
C GLN A 221 21.87 -8.27 16.03
N LEU A 222 21.46 -7.70 14.90
CA LEU A 222 20.28 -6.84 14.78
C LEU A 222 18.97 -7.62 14.96
N ALA A 223 18.90 -8.85 14.43
CA ALA A 223 17.74 -9.72 14.56
C ALA A 223 17.51 -10.23 15.98
N ALA A 224 18.57 -10.32 16.80
CA ALA A 224 18.51 -10.85 18.16
C ALA A 224 18.32 -9.79 19.26
N VAL A 225 18.12 -8.51 18.90
CA VAL A 225 18.02 -7.41 19.88
C VAL A 225 16.75 -7.55 20.74
N PRO A 226 16.85 -7.52 22.08
CA PRO A 226 15.70 -7.54 22.97
C PRO A 226 14.72 -6.36 22.75
N PRO A 227 13.42 -6.53 23.06
CA PRO A 227 12.80 -7.73 23.66
C PRO A 227 12.69 -8.89 22.66
N VAL A 228 12.85 -10.13 23.13
CA VAL A 228 12.70 -11.34 22.29
C VAL A 228 11.39 -12.05 22.66
N PRO A 229 10.34 -11.93 21.85
CA PRO A 229 9.06 -12.59 22.10
C PRO A 229 9.13 -14.10 21.85
N ALA A 230 8.09 -14.83 22.28
CA ALA A 230 7.99 -16.26 22.01
C ALA A 230 7.77 -16.53 20.50
N SER A 231 8.22 -17.68 20.01
CA SER A 231 8.11 -18.04 18.59
C SER A 231 6.65 -18.09 18.10
N GLU A 232 5.71 -18.50 18.95
CA GLU A 232 4.28 -18.53 18.62
C GLU A 232 3.68 -17.12 18.47
N GLN A 233 4.28 -16.11 19.12
CA GLN A 233 3.85 -14.72 18.99
C GLN A 233 4.33 -14.10 17.67
N MET A 234 5.52 -14.49 17.21
CA MET A 234 6.09 -14.03 15.95
C MET A 234 5.58 -14.78 14.71
N ALA A 235 4.89 -15.91 14.91
CA ALA A 235 4.36 -16.71 13.81
C ALA A 235 3.40 -15.89 12.93
N VAL A 236 3.56 -16.01 11.62
CA VAL A 236 2.68 -15.42 10.61
C VAL A 236 1.94 -16.54 9.87
N PRO A 237 0.67 -16.32 9.45
CA PRO A 237 -0.03 -17.27 8.60
C PRO A 237 0.73 -17.50 7.29
N ASP A 238 0.69 -18.73 6.78
CA ASP A 238 1.16 -19.04 5.43
C ASP A 238 0.16 -18.52 4.39
N LYS A 239 0.14 -17.20 4.26
CA LYS A 239 -0.70 -16.47 3.31
C LYS A 239 0.22 -15.68 2.37
N ARG A 240 -0.09 -15.77 1.08
CA ARG A 240 0.56 -15.00 0.02
C ARG A 240 -0.48 -14.21 -0.72
N PHE A 241 -0.06 -13.05 -1.22
CA PHE A 241 -0.88 -12.17 -2.03
C PHE A 241 -0.26 -12.11 -3.41
N GLU A 242 -1.08 -12.26 -4.43
CA GLU A 242 -0.67 -11.97 -5.79
C GLU A 242 -0.60 -10.46 -5.94
N THR A 243 0.52 -9.96 -6.45
CA THR A 243 0.82 -8.53 -6.53
C THR A 243 1.32 -8.18 -7.92
N GLY A 244 0.97 -6.99 -8.39
CA GLY A 244 1.30 -6.54 -9.72
C GLY A 244 1.13 -5.05 -9.88
N VAL A 245 1.29 -4.60 -11.13
CA VAL A 245 1.04 -3.21 -11.52
C VAL A 245 -0.41 -3.13 -11.95
N TYR A 246 -1.28 -2.84 -10.99
CA TYR A 246 -2.71 -2.69 -11.21
C TYR A 246 -3.14 -1.24 -11.07
N ASN A 247 -4.30 -0.91 -11.62
CA ASN A 247 -4.90 0.40 -11.44
C ASN A 247 -6.42 0.30 -11.36
N TRP A 248 -7.00 1.13 -10.51
CA TRP A 248 -8.44 1.34 -10.46
C TRP A 248 -8.87 2.33 -11.55
N GLU A 249 -9.96 2.02 -12.22
CA GLU A 249 -10.63 2.90 -13.17
C GLU A 249 -12.06 3.16 -12.70
N HIS A 250 -12.43 4.43 -12.55
CA HIS A 250 -13.78 4.81 -12.16
C HIS A 250 -14.71 4.80 -13.36
N VAL A 251 -15.86 4.17 -13.18
CA VAL A 251 -16.92 4.05 -14.18
C VAL A 251 -18.23 4.51 -13.54
N PRO A 252 -18.84 5.62 -13.98
CA PRO A 252 -20.11 6.08 -13.43
C PRO A 252 -21.23 5.11 -13.77
N LEU A 253 -22.24 5.04 -12.89
CA LEU A 253 -23.46 4.28 -13.12
C LEU A 253 -24.67 5.22 -13.13
N GLU A 254 -25.62 4.92 -14.01
CA GLU A 254 -26.83 5.71 -14.20
C GLU A 254 -27.77 5.54 -13.00
N SER A 255 -28.30 6.64 -12.48
CA SER A 255 -29.30 6.67 -11.40
C SER A 255 -30.26 7.84 -11.60
N GLN A 256 -31.39 7.84 -10.89
CA GLN A 256 -32.36 8.93 -10.99
C GLN A 256 -31.76 10.24 -10.45
N PRO A 257 -31.94 11.40 -11.15
CA PRO A 257 -31.41 12.68 -10.70
C PRO A 257 -31.90 13.12 -9.31
N GLU A 258 -33.11 12.70 -8.94
CA GLU A 258 -33.72 12.95 -7.63
C GLU A 258 -33.22 12.04 -6.50
N ASN A 259 -32.29 11.11 -6.77
CA ASN A 259 -31.73 10.25 -5.74
C ASN A 259 -30.69 10.98 -4.89
N GLU A 260 -30.69 10.75 -3.59
CA GLU A 260 -29.70 11.29 -2.65
C GLU A 260 -28.32 10.60 -2.79
N HIS A 261 -28.25 9.49 -3.52
CA HIS A 261 -27.04 8.71 -3.73
C HIS A 261 -26.62 8.63 -5.19
N LEU A 262 -25.32 8.80 -5.43
CA LEU A 262 -24.64 8.53 -6.68
C LEU A 262 -24.01 7.15 -6.66
N PHE A 263 -23.98 6.50 -7.81
CA PHE A 263 -23.46 5.15 -7.94
C PHE A 263 -22.32 5.11 -8.95
N TYR A 264 -21.27 4.37 -8.61
CA TYR A 264 -20.16 4.14 -9.50
C TYR A 264 -19.55 2.76 -9.27
N ALA A 265 -18.82 2.32 -10.28
CA ALA A 265 -18.02 1.12 -10.26
C ALA A 265 -16.54 1.52 -10.27
N GLU A 266 -15.73 0.89 -9.43
CA GLU A 266 -14.28 0.87 -9.57
C GLU A 266 -13.87 -0.42 -10.22
N VAL A 267 -13.15 -0.34 -11.33
CA VAL A 267 -12.70 -1.50 -12.10
C VAL A 267 -11.20 -1.65 -11.91
N LEU A 268 -10.77 -2.71 -11.24
CA LEU A 268 -9.34 -3.02 -11.12
C LEU A 268 -8.89 -3.62 -12.45
N LYS A 269 -7.79 -3.09 -13.00
CA LYS A 269 -7.26 -3.52 -14.29
C LYS A 269 -5.79 -3.92 -14.21
N GLU A 270 -5.41 -4.89 -15.02
CA GLU A 270 -4.03 -5.23 -15.37
C GLU A 270 -3.85 -5.02 -16.88
N ALA A 271 -2.91 -4.16 -17.28
CA ALA A 271 -2.65 -3.87 -18.69
C ALA A 271 -3.91 -3.51 -19.53
N GLY A 272 -4.95 -2.97 -18.88
CA GLY A 272 -6.24 -2.60 -19.50
C GLY A 272 -7.32 -3.68 -19.42
N GLU A 273 -6.99 -4.91 -19.03
CA GLU A 273 -7.95 -6.00 -18.83
C GLU A 273 -8.55 -5.93 -17.41
N PRO A 274 -9.88 -5.99 -17.25
CA PRO A 274 -10.52 -5.95 -15.94
C PRO A 274 -10.31 -7.26 -15.18
N LEU A 275 -10.03 -7.15 -13.88
CA LEU A 275 -9.86 -8.28 -12.98
C LEU A 275 -11.03 -8.44 -12.01
N LEU A 276 -11.51 -7.33 -11.46
CA LEU A 276 -12.65 -7.27 -10.56
C LEU A 276 -13.32 -5.90 -10.65
N ILE A 277 -14.56 -5.81 -10.17
CA ILE A 277 -15.31 -4.55 -10.10
C ILE A 277 -15.89 -4.41 -8.70
N ASP A 278 -15.70 -3.26 -8.08
CA ASP A 278 -16.37 -2.91 -6.83
C ASP A 278 -17.41 -1.82 -7.07
N LEU A 279 -18.62 -2.05 -6.57
CA LEU A 279 -19.72 -1.10 -6.69
C LEU A 279 -19.84 -0.30 -5.40
N PHE A 280 -19.96 1.00 -5.54
CA PHE A 280 -20.10 1.95 -4.45
C PHE A 280 -21.30 2.86 -4.65
N ALA A 281 -21.82 3.35 -3.52
CA ALA A 281 -22.72 4.50 -3.45
C ALA A 281 -22.05 5.61 -2.66
N VAL A 282 -22.31 6.87 -3.02
CA VAL A 282 -21.93 8.06 -2.24
C VAL A 282 -23.18 8.89 -2.02
N GLY A 283 -23.48 9.24 -0.77
CA GLY A 283 -24.60 10.11 -0.41
C GLY A 283 -24.18 11.55 -0.09
N ASN A 284 -25.17 12.44 0.03
CA ASN A 284 -25.05 13.75 0.67
C ASN A 284 -24.00 14.72 0.09
N LEU A 285 -23.79 14.74 -1.23
CA LEU A 285 -22.95 15.75 -1.88
C LEU A 285 -23.82 16.86 -2.49
N SER A 286 -23.47 18.13 -2.25
CA SER A 286 -24.05 19.27 -2.97
C SER A 286 -23.58 19.32 -4.43
N ASP A 287 -24.34 19.97 -5.32
CA ASP A 287 -23.99 20.14 -6.75
C ASP A 287 -22.59 20.76 -6.96
N SER A 288 -22.12 21.62 -6.05
CA SER A 288 -20.77 22.19 -6.11
C SER A 288 -19.68 21.22 -5.65
N GLU A 289 -19.96 20.37 -4.67
CA GLU A 289 -19.05 19.31 -4.24
C GLU A 289 -18.95 18.23 -5.32
N TRP A 290 -20.04 18.01 -6.08
CA TRP A 290 -20.10 17.08 -7.19
C TRP A 290 -19.08 17.40 -8.29
N GLU A 291 -19.09 18.61 -8.86
CA GLU A 291 -18.12 18.98 -9.90
C GLU A 291 -16.67 18.97 -9.38
N GLU A 292 -16.48 19.29 -8.10
CA GLU A 292 -15.15 19.31 -7.52
C GLU A 292 -14.60 17.90 -7.28
N VAL A 293 -15.41 16.98 -6.78
CA VAL A 293 -15.04 15.57 -6.56
C VAL A 293 -14.83 14.84 -7.90
N TRP A 294 -15.75 15.02 -8.85
CA TRP A 294 -15.71 14.39 -10.17
C TRP A 294 -14.52 14.87 -11.02
N ASN A 295 -14.23 16.18 -11.02
CA ASN A 295 -13.17 16.75 -11.86
C ASN A 295 -11.78 16.75 -11.19
N LYS A 296 -11.69 16.76 -9.85
CA LYS A 296 -10.41 16.81 -9.13
C LYS A 296 -9.94 15.47 -8.57
N LYS A 297 -10.68 14.37 -8.78
CA LYS A 297 -10.33 13.01 -8.28
C LYS A 297 -10.01 13.01 -6.78
N ARG A 298 -10.80 13.72 -5.99
CA ARG A 298 -10.64 13.76 -4.54
C ARG A 298 -11.38 12.58 -3.93
N ASP A 299 -10.89 12.05 -2.82
CA ASP A 299 -11.56 10.97 -2.08
C ASP A 299 -12.98 11.40 -1.70
N PHE A 300 -13.95 10.55 -2.01
CA PHE A 300 -15.37 10.78 -1.70
C PHE A 300 -15.57 10.67 -0.17
N PRO A 301 -16.07 11.71 0.51
CA PRO A 301 -16.49 11.56 1.89
C PRO A 301 -17.70 10.60 1.93
N GLU A 302 -17.63 9.55 2.74
CA GLU A 302 -18.72 8.59 2.98
C GLU A 302 -19.10 7.69 1.79
N THR A 303 -18.12 6.91 1.32
CA THR A 303 -18.38 5.82 0.35
C THR A 303 -18.99 4.60 1.03
N LEU A 304 -20.08 4.10 0.47
CA LEU A 304 -20.72 2.86 0.90
C LEU A 304 -20.44 1.76 -0.12
N PHE A 305 -19.63 0.78 0.29
CA PHE A 305 -19.42 -0.43 -0.50
C PHE A 305 -20.72 -1.23 -0.63
N ILE A 306 -21.11 -1.54 -1.86
CA ILE A 306 -22.34 -2.27 -2.17
C ILE A 306 -22.03 -3.75 -2.38
N LEU A 307 -21.17 -4.06 -3.37
CA LEU A 307 -20.80 -5.43 -3.71
C LEU A 307 -19.56 -5.48 -4.58
N ARG A 308 -18.85 -6.61 -4.52
CA ARG A 308 -17.75 -6.96 -5.43
C ARG A 308 -18.25 -7.93 -6.49
N ILE A 309 -17.83 -7.70 -7.73
CA ILE A 309 -18.12 -8.50 -8.91
C ILE A 309 -16.80 -9.11 -9.38
N ASP A 310 -16.79 -10.44 -9.44
CA ASP A 310 -15.81 -11.22 -10.17
C ASP A 310 -16.48 -11.90 -11.38
N LYS A 311 -15.71 -12.68 -12.14
CA LYS A 311 -16.20 -13.42 -13.31
C LYS A 311 -17.34 -14.40 -13.01
N THR A 312 -17.43 -14.88 -11.76
CA THR A 312 -18.40 -15.90 -11.33
C THR A 312 -19.69 -15.31 -10.76
N THR A 313 -19.71 -14.00 -10.50
CA THR A 313 -20.83 -13.32 -9.86
C THR A 313 -22.07 -13.28 -10.76
N ASP A 314 -23.23 -13.77 -10.30
CA ASP A 314 -24.50 -13.60 -11.01
C ASP A 314 -25.03 -12.17 -10.82
N LEU A 315 -24.68 -11.29 -11.75
CA LEU A 315 -25.09 -9.88 -11.75
C LEU A 315 -26.61 -9.68 -11.69
N SER A 316 -27.40 -10.56 -12.32
CA SER A 316 -28.85 -10.38 -12.36
C SER A 316 -29.47 -10.68 -11.01
N GLN A 317 -28.90 -11.67 -10.29
CA GLN A 317 -29.29 -12.00 -8.94
C GLN A 317 -28.82 -10.94 -7.93
N VAL A 318 -27.52 -10.60 -7.89
CA VAL A 318 -26.96 -9.73 -6.84
C VAL A 318 -27.44 -8.29 -6.95
N LEU A 319 -27.70 -7.79 -8.16
CA LEU A 319 -28.19 -6.42 -8.34
C LEU A 319 -29.69 -6.30 -8.02
N SER A 320 -30.46 -7.39 -8.07
CA SER A 320 -31.92 -7.34 -7.86
C SER A 320 -32.32 -6.79 -6.48
N GLY A 321 -31.50 -7.02 -5.45
CA GLY A 321 -31.69 -6.52 -4.08
C GLY A 321 -30.83 -5.30 -3.72
N SER A 322 -30.06 -4.74 -4.66
CA SER A 322 -29.11 -3.66 -4.39
C SER A 322 -29.79 -2.28 -4.29
N MET A 323 -29.14 -1.33 -3.60
CA MET A 323 -29.56 0.08 -3.62
C MET A 323 -29.62 0.64 -5.05
N LEU A 324 -28.69 0.25 -5.92
CA LEU A 324 -28.67 0.70 -7.31
C LEU A 324 -29.99 0.37 -8.03
N LYS A 325 -30.58 -0.80 -7.75
CA LYS A 325 -31.85 -1.20 -8.36
C LYS A 325 -33.03 -0.35 -7.88
N GLN A 326 -32.97 0.13 -6.64
CA GLN A 326 -33.98 1.02 -6.07
C GLN A 326 -33.82 2.45 -6.59
N ALA A 327 -32.58 2.84 -6.91
CA ALA A 327 -32.20 4.18 -7.32
C ALA A 327 -32.29 4.45 -8.84
N ALA A 328 -32.32 3.40 -9.66
CA ALA A 328 -32.31 3.53 -11.11
C ALA A 328 -33.67 3.17 -11.72
N SER A 329 -34.08 3.92 -12.75
CA SER A 329 -35.24 3.55 -13.59
C SER A 329 -35.00 2.19 -14.29
N ALA A 330 -36.06 1.57 -14.81
CA ALA A 330 -35.94 0.30 -15.51
C ALA A 330 -34.96 0.36 -16.70
N GLN A 331 -34.93 1.47 -17.43
CA GLN A 331 -34.02 1.69 -18.55
C GLN A 331 -32.57 1.88 -18.07
N GLN A 332 -32.34 2.79 -17.11
CA GLN A 332 -31.00 3.03 -16.54
C GLN A 332 -30.41 1.75 -15.94
N MET A 333 -31.25 0.95 -15.26
CA MET A 333 -30.81 -0.34 -14.72
C MET A 333 -30.42 -1.33 -15.84
N GLN A 334 -31.11 -1.33 -16.98
CA GLN A 334 -30.72 -2.16 -18.13
C GLN A 334 -29.38 -1.71 -18.73
N GLU A 335 -29.13 -0.39 -18.79
CA GLU A 335 -27.88 0.18 -19.28
C GLU A 335 -26.71 -0.16 -18.33
N ASN A 336 -26.87 0.05 -17.02
CA ASN A 336 -25.90 -0.35 -16.00
C ASN A 336 -25.60 -1.85 -16.05
N LEU A 337 -26.65 -2.69 -16.13
CA LEU A 337 -26.47 -4.14 -16.22
C LEU A 337 -25.71 -4.54 -17.49
N LYS A 338 -26.00 -3.89 -18.63
CA LYS A 338 -25.30 -4.14 -19.89
C LYS A 338 -23.82 -3.75 -19.78
N LEU A 339 -23.52 -2.61 -19.17
CA LEU A 339 -22.16 -2.13 -18.93
C LEU A 339 -21.37 -3.11 -18.04
N LEU A 340 -21.91 -3.43 -16.86
CA LEU A 340 -21.28 -4.34 -15.91
C LEU A 340 -21.08 -5.75 -16.50
N LYS A 341 -22.06 -6.29 -17.24
CA LYS A 341 -21.91 -7.56 -17.96
C LYS A 341 -20.83 -7.51 -19.04
N THR A 342 -20.65 -6.36 -19.69
CA THR A 342 -19.60 -6.18 -20.70
C THR A 342 -18.22 -6.22 -20.06
N LEU A 343 -18.04 -5.51 -18.94
CA LEU A 343 -16.79 -5.52 -18.18
C LEU A 343 -16.51 -6.91 -17.58
N GLN A 344 -17.50 -7.56 -16.98
CA GLN A 344 -17.36 -8.90 -16.40
C GLN A 344 -16.95 -9.95 -17.45
N LYS A 345 -17.46 -9.86 -18.68
CA LYS A 345 -17.09 -10.79 -19.77
C LYS A 345 -15.64 -10.66 -20.22
N GLN A 346 -15.01 -9.52 -19.99
CA GLN A 346 -13.61 -9.28 -20.34
C GLN A 346 -12.65 -9.83 -19.28
N MET A 347 -13.15 -10.26 -18.11
CA MET A 347 -12.32 -10.81 -17.04
C MET A 347 -11.74 -12.19 -17.40
N PRO A 348 -10.50 -12.48 -16.95
CA PRO A 348 -9.79 -13.72 -17.27
C PRO A 348 -10.43 -14.98 -16.72
#